data_AF-A0A0R1WJK2-F1
#
_entry.id   AF-A0A0R1WJK2-F1
#
_cell.length_a   1.000
_cell.length_b   1.000
_cell.length_c   1.000
_cell.angle_alpha   90.00
_cell.angle_beta   90.00
_cell.angle_gamma   90.00
#
_symmetry.space_group_name_H-M   'P 1'
#
loop_
_entity.id
_entity.type
_entity.pdbx_description
1 polymer ?
#
loop_
_entity_poly.entity_id
_entity_poly.type
_entity_poly.pdbx_seq_one_letter_code
_entity_poly.pdbx_strand_id
1 'polypeptide(L)'
;MTLTIEDKNYISQAISDAMNEEEISRVSPGWKFVSKEIRDFCYEEMDYREKTLGYKQRGFDSIKNAFYIPIKVICNVSNVLDISNDESMKARRIFLNIKEEMVYERSRHHKVGEKQYGY
;
A
#
# COMPACT_ATOMS: atom_id res chain seq x y z
N MET A 1 -7.36 -44.43 -3.54
CA MET A 1 -7.99 -43.60 -2.50
C MET A 1 -7.93 -42.15 -2.95
N THR A 2 -9.07 -41.52 -3.19
CA THR A 2 -9.18 -40.11 -3.58
C THR A 2 -9.33 -39.25 -2.33
N LEU A 3 -8.52 -38.19 -2.22
CA LEU A 3 -8.58 -37.20 -1.14
C LEU A 3 -10.01 -36.68 -0.97
N THR A 4 -10.49 -36.69 0.27
CA THR A 4 -11.83 -36.18 0.60
C THR A 4 -11.85 -34.65 0.49
N ILE A 5 -13.05 -34.06 0.49
CA ILE A 5 -13.21 -32.60 0.43
C ILE A 5 -12.62 -31.93 1.68
N GLU A 6 -12.73 -32.56 2.84
CA GLU A 6 -12.14 -32.08 4.10
C GLU A 6 -10.61 -32.10 4.03
N ASP A 7 -10.00 -33.16 3.49
CA ASP A 7 -8.55 -33.23 3.30
C ASP A 7 -8.05 -32.11 2.37
N LYS A 8 -8.78 -31.82 1.29
CA LYS A 8 -8.42 -30.75 0.34
C LYS A 8 -8.50 -29.37 0.98
N ASN A 9 -9.51 -29.12 1.81
CA ASN A 9 -9.66 -27.86 2.53
C ASN A 9 -8.55 -27.70 3.58
N TYR A 10 -8.24 -28.75 4.32
CA TYR A 10 -7.16 -28.75 5.31
C TYR A 10 -5.79 -28.51 4.65
N ILE A 11 -5.51 -29.18 3.53
CA ILE A 11 -4.27 -28.98 2.76
C ILE A 11 -4.21 -27.55 2.21
N SER A 12 -5.32 -27.01 1.68
CA SER A 12 -5.34 -25.63 1.16
C SER A 12 -5.09 -24.61 2.26
N GLN A 13 -5.67 -24.82 3.45
CA GLN A 13 -5.44 -23.98 4.62
C GLN A 13 -3.98 -24.06 5.08
N ALA A 14 -3.43 -25.28 5.22
CA ALA A 14 -2.05 -25.50 5.63
C ALA A 14 -1.03 -24.90 4.64
N ILE A 15 -1.31 -24.98 3.33
CA ILE A 15 -0.50 -24.33 2.29
C ILE A 15 -0.59 -22.81 2.45
N SER A 16 -1.78 -22.25 2.65
CA SER A 16 -1.95 -20.81 2.85
C SER A 16 -1.22 -20.30 4.10
N ASP A 17 -1.27 -21.06 5.19
CA ASP A 17 -0.63 -20.71 6.45
C ASP A 17 0.90 -20.79 6.31
N ALA A 18 1.42 -21.84 5.67
CA ALA A 18 2.86 -21.97 5.38
C ALA A 18 3.37 -20.87 4.44
N MET A 19 2.61 -20.51 3.41
CA MET A 19 2.96 -19.40 2.51
C MET A 19 2.97 -18.07 3.25
N ASN A 20 2.00 -17.81 4.13
CA ASN A 20 1.98 -16.61 4.97
C ASN A 20 3.18 -16.56 5.93
N GLU A 21 3.55 -17.67 6.55
CA GLU A 21 4.70 -17.74 7.47
C GLU A 21 6.04 -17.52 6.74
N GLU A 22 6.23 -18.12 5.56
CA GLU A 22 7.41 -17.87 4.72
C GLU A 22 7.48 -16.42 4.24
N GLU A 23 6.35 -15.83 3.85
CA GLU A 23 6.27 -14.43 3.43
C GLU A 23 6.62 -13.49 4.59
N ILE A 24 6.15 -13.77 5.81
CA ILE A 24 6.48 -12.99 7.01
C ILE A 24 7.95 -13.14 7.40
N SER A 25 8.55 -14.32 7.22
CA SER A 25 9.97 -14.60 7.48
C SER A 25 10.91 -13.83 6.55
N ARG A 26 10.53 -13.71 5.28
CA ARG A 26 11.35 -13.11 4.22
C ARG A 26 11.41 -11.59 4.26
N VAL A 27 10.38 -10.95 4.81
CA VAL A 27 10.27 -9.49 4.79
C VAL A 27 11.12 -8.84 5.89
N SER A 28 11.99 -7.91 5.49
CA SER A 28 12.81 -7.15 6.42
C SER A 28 11.97 -6.35 7.43
N PRO A 29 12.37 -6.27 8.72
CA PRO A 29 11.66 -5.47 9.72
C PRO A 29 11.43 -4.01 9.32
N GLY A 30 12.41 -3.41 8.64
CA GLY A 30 12.32 -2.06 8.09
C GLY A 30 11.21 -1.94 7.05
N TRP A 31 11.10 -2.90 6.14
CA TRP A 31 10.03 -2.89 5.15
C TRP A 31 8.66 -3.12 5.80
N LYS A 32 8.54 -3.97 6.82
CA LYS A 32 7.29 -4.14 7.59
C LYS A 32 6.80 -2.82 8.17
N PHE A 33 7.71 -2.00 8.70
CA PHE A 33 7.37 -0.68 9.21
C PHE A 33 6.88 0.27 8.10
N VAL A 34 7.64 0.38 7.00
CA VAL A 34 7.30 1.29 5.89
C VAL A 34 6.01 0.87 5.16
N SER A 35 5.84 -0.42 4.90
CA SER A 35 4.62 -0.97 4.30
C SER A 35 3.38 -0.72 5.17
N LYS A 36 3.52 -0.78 6.50
CA LYS A 36 2.46 -0.37 7.42
C LYS A 36 2.15 1.13 7.28
N GLU A 37 3.16 2.00 7.28
CA GLU A 37 2.94 3.45 7.08
C GLU A 37 2.22 3.75 5.75
N ILE A 38 2.61 3.07 4.66
CA ILE A 38 1.96 3.22 3.34
C ILE A 38 0.51 2.76 3.40
N ARG A 39 0.25 1.58 4.01
CA ARG A 39 -1.10 1.03 4.14
C ARG A 39 -2.01 1.96 4.93
N ASP A 40 -1.54 2.45 6.07
CA ASP A 40 -2.32 3.31 6.96
C ASP A 40 -2.65 4.63 6.21
N PHE A 41 -1.69 5.21 5.48
CA PHE A 41 -1.94 6.37 4.61
C PHE A 41 -2.93 6.08 3.47
N CYS A 42 -2.87 4.91 2.84
CA CYS A 42 -3.81 4.54 1.77
C CYS A 42 -5.26 4.48 2.30
N TYR A 43 -5.47 3.99 3.53
CA TYR A 43 -6.78 4.01 4.17
C TYR A 43 -7.25 5.43 4.48
N GLU A 44 -6.38 6.30 5.02
CA GLU A 44 -6.70 7.72 5.24
C GLU A 44 -7.09 8.42 3.94
N GLU A 45 -6.38 8.14 2.85
CA GLU A 45 -6.64 8.71 1.53
C GLU A 45 -7.98 8.22 0.95
N MET A 46 -8.32 6.93 1.14
CA MET A 46 -9.62 6.39 0.75
C MET A 46 -10.77 7.04 1.52
N ASP A 47 -10.67 7.11 2.85
CA ASP A 47 -11.68 7.72 3.71
C ASP A 47 -11.88 9.21 3.36
N TYR A 48 -10.78 9.94 3.12
CA TYR A 48 -10.84 11.33 2.67
C TYR A 48 -11.61 11.46 1.35
N ARG A 49 -11.28 10.66 0.33
CA ARG A 49 -11.93 10.74 -0.99
C ARG A 49 -13.41 10.36 -0.94
N GLU A 50 -13.77 9.37 -0.14
CA GLU A 50 -15.17 8.98 0.05
C GLU A 50 -15.96 10.12 0.69
N LYS A 51 -15.44 10.76 1.74
CA LYS A 51 -16.09 11.87 2.44
C LYS A 51 -16.18 13.17 1.64
N THR A 52 -15.16 13.48 0.83
CA THR A 52 -15.05 14.79 0.16
C THR A 52 -15.49 14.80 -1.30
N LEU A 53 -15.28 13.70 -2.03
CA LEU A 53 -15.56 13.64 -3.46
C LEU A 53 -16.81 12.82 -3.76
N GLY A 54 -17.33 12.03 -2.81
CA GLY A 54 -18.50 11.18 -3.02
C GLY A 54 -18.28 10.05 -4.05
N TYR A 55 -17.04 9.85 -4.51
CA TYR A 55 -16.68 8.86 -5.52
C TYR A 55 -15.82 7.72 -4.92
N LYS A 56 -16.22 6.47 -5.16
CA LYS A 56 -15.37 5.26 -4.99
C LYS A 56 -14.35 5.10 -6.13
N GLN A 57 -13.69 6.17 -6.57
CA GLN A 57 -13.04 6.16 -7.89
C GLN A 57 -11.67 5.46 -7.97
N ARG A 58 -10.95 5.29 -6.86
CA ARG A 58 -9.67 4.54 -6.86
C ARG A 58 -9.69 3.50 -5.75
N GLY A 59 -9.57 2.24 -6.14
CA GLY A 59 -9.39 1.15 -5.20
C GLY A 59 -8.07 1.29 -4.44
N PHE A 60 -8.01 0.73 -3.23
CA PHE A 60 -6.84 0.71 -2.36
C PHE A 60 -5.55 0.38 -3.13
N ASP A 61 -5.59 -0.62 -4.01
CA ASP A 61 -4.43 -1.04 -4.80
C ASP A 61 -3.92 0.02 -5.78
N SER A 62 -4.79 0.89 -6.31
CA SER A 62 -4.37 1.99 -7.17
C SER A 62 -3.56 3.03 -6.39
N ILE A 63 -3.99 3.36 -5.17
CA ILE A 63 -3.27 4.28 -4.28
C ILE A 63 -1.96 3.64 -3.84
N LYS A 64 -2.00 2.37 -3.41
CA LYS A 64 -0.81 1.58 -3.03
C LYS A 64 0.23 1.51 -4.16
N ASN A 65 -0.22 1.28 -5.40
CA ASN A 65 0.67 1.18 -6.56
C ASN A 65 1.36 2.50 -6.90
N ALA A 66 0.78 3.65 -6.55
CA ALA A 66 1.44 4.95 -6.71
C ALA A 66 2.72 5.05 -5.86
N PHE A 67 2.82 4.29 -4.77
CA PHE A 67 4.03 4.19 -3.94
C PHE A 67 4.91 3.00 -4.35
N TYR A 68 4.31 1.83 -4.52
CA TYR A 68 5.06 0.59 -4.72
C TYR A 68 5.81 0.56 -6.05
N ILE A 69 5.28 1.18 -7.11
CA ILE A 69 5.96 1.24 -8.40
C ILE A 69 7.26 2.08 -8.30
N PRO A 70 7.23 3.35 -7.84
CA PRO A 70 8.44 4.14 -7.64
C PRO A 70 9.45 3.49 -6.71
N ILE A 71 8.99 2.89 -5.61
CA ILE A 71 9.88 2.20 -4.65
C ILE A 71 10.60 1.04 -5.33
N LYS A 72 9.90 0.20 -6.10
CA LYS A 72 10.54 -0.90 -6.86
C LYS A 72 11.60 -0.39 -7.84
N VAL A 73 11.28 0.66 -8.59
CA VAL A 73 12.18 1.24 -9.59
C VAL A 73 13.43 1.82 -8.94
N ILE A 74 13.27 2.61 -7.87
CA ILE A 74 14.38 3.33 -7.23
C ILE A 74 15.23 2.42 -6.34
N CYS A 75 14.63 1.43 -5.67
CA CYS A 75 15.36 0.41 -4.92
C CYS A 75 15.89 -0.71 -5.82
N ASN A 76 15.56 -0.71 -7.13
CA ASN A 76 15.97 -1.73 -8.10
C ASN A 76 15.62 -3.16 -7.66
N VAL A 77 14.38 -3.34 -7.18
CA VAL A 77 13.85 -4.64 -6.72
C VAL A 77 12.66 -5.07 -7.57
N SER A 78 12.60 -6.37 -7.89
CA SER A 78 11.48 -6.96 -8.64
C SER A 78 10.20 -7.02 -7.80
N ASN A 79 10.36 -7.34 -6.51
CA ASN A 79 9.29 -7.40 -5.53
C ASN A 79 9.64 -6.53 -4.32
N VAL A 80 8.66 -5.79 -3.81
CA VAL A 80 8.84 -4.94 -2.63
C VAL A 80 9.15 -5.75 -1.35
N LEU A 81 8.78 -7.03 -1.32
CA LEU A 81 9.09 -7.92 -0.20
C LEU A 81 10.58 -8.22 -0.09
N ASP A 82 11.34 -8.06 -1.18
CA ASP A 82 12.79 -8.26 -1.21
C ASP A 82 13.58 -7.02 -0.73
N ILE A 83 12.89 -5.96 -0.30
CA ILE A 83 13.53 -4.74 0.25
C ILE A 83 14.26 -5.08 1.54
N SER A 84 15.57 -4.84 1.56
CA SER A 84 16.41 -4.97 2.75
C SER A 84 16.14 -3.88 3.79
N ASN A 85 16.67 -4.03 5.01
CA ASN A 85 16.57 -2.99 6.04
C ASN A 85 17.23 -1.68 5.62
N ASP A 86 18.37 -1.74 4.91
CA ASP A 86 19.09 -0.55 4.45
C ASP A 86 18.27 0.18 3.36
N GLU A 87 17.68 -0.57 2.45
CA GLU A 87 16.80 -0.03 1.40
C GLU A 87 15.46 0.47 1.95
N SER A 88 15.03 -0.03 3.12
CA SER A 88 13.79 0.41 3.76
C SER A 88 13.82 1.90 4.10
N MET A 89 14.97 2.43 4.52
CA MET A 89 15.13 3.86 4.78
C MET A 89 15.01 4.69 3.49
N LYS A 90 15.51 4.16 2.36
CA LYS A 90 15.35 4.78 1.04
C LYS A 90 13.90 4.73 0.60
N ALA A 91 13.24 3.58 0.74
CA ALA A 91 11.83 3.39 0.43
C ALA A 91 10.92 4.34 1.23
N ARG A 92 11.22 4.55 2.52
CA ARG A 92 10.50 5.50 3.37
C ARG A 92 10.60 6.93 2.87
N ARG A 93 11.79 7.38 2.43
CA ARG A 93 11.96 8.73 1.86
C ARG A 93 11.13 8.93 0.59
N ILE A 94 11.10 7.92 -0.29
CA ILE A 94 10.28 7.95 -1.50
C ILE A 94 8.80 8.06 -1.13
N PHE A 95 8.35 7.24 -0.18
CA PHE A 95 6.98 7.31 0.34
C PHE A 95 6.64 8.71 0.87
N LEU A 96 7.48 9.30 1.73
CA LEU A 96 7.23 10.61 2.32
C LEU A 96 7.15 11.71 1.24
N ASN A 97 8.03 11.69 0.25
CA ASN A 97 8.00 12.65 -0.85
C ASN A 97 6.70 12.55 -1.66
N ILE A 98 6.27 11.34 -2.02
CA ILE A 98 5.02 11.14 -2.77
C ILE A 98 3.81 11.53 -1.91
N LYS A 99 3.84 11.20 -0.61
CA LYS A 99 2.80 11.57 0.35
C LYS A 99 2.66 13.09 0.43
N GLU A 100 3.76 13.81 0.54
CA GLU A 100 3.77 15.28 0.59
C GLU A 100 3.16 15.89 -0.68
N GLU A 101 3.53 15.39 -1.86
CA GLU A 101 2.95 15.83 -3.13
C GLU A 101 1.44 15.58 -3.20
N MET A 102 0.98 14.39 -2.76
CA MET A 102 -0.47 14.08 -2.72
C MET A 102 -1.24 15.00 -1.78
N VAL A 103 -0.67 15.33 -0.61
CA VAL A 103 -1.28 16.26 0.36
C VAL A 103 -1.26 17.70 -0.16
N TYR A 104 -0.21 18.09 -0.88
CA TYR A 104 -0.11 19.39 -1.53
C TYR A 104 -1.20 19.56 -2.59
N GLU A 105 -1.33 18.59 -3.51
CA GLU A 105 -2.37 18.61 -4.55
C GLU A 105 -3.79 18.65 -3.96
N ARG A 106 -4.04 17.88 -2.89
CA ARG A 106 -5.30 17.93 -2.13
C ARG A 106 -5.61 19.35 -1.65
N SER A 107 -4.63 20.01 -1.03
CA SER A 107 -4.76 21.38 -0.51
C SER A 107 -4.98 22.40 -1.62
N ARG A 108 -4.37 22.17 -2.80
CA ARG A 108 -4.53 23.02 -3.98
C ARG A 108 -5.95 22.95 -4.55
N HIS A 109 -6.52 21.74 -4.65
CA HIS A 109 -7.88 21.53 -5.14
C HIS A 109 -8.94 22.11 -4.20
N HIS A 110 -8.73 22.09 -2.88
CA HIS A 110 -9.64 22.71 -1.91
C HIS A 110 -9.74 24.24 -2.12
N LYS A 111 -8.61 24.93 -2.32
CA LYS A 111 -8.57 26.39 -2.56
C LYS A 111 -9.19 26.84 -3.88
N VAL A 112 -9.23 25.96 -4.90
CA VAL A 112 -9.85 26.27 -6.19
C VAL A 112 -11.38 26.11 -6.11
N GLY A 113 -11.87 25.14 -5.34
CA GLY A 113 -13.30 24.93 -5.09
C GLY A 113 -13.96 26.10 -4.33
N GLU A 114 -13.28 26.68 -3.33
CA GLU A 114 -13.77 27.85 -2.59
C GLU A 114 -13.83 29.12 -3.45
N LYS A 115 -12.90 29.30 -4.41
CA LYS A 115 -12.90 30.46 -5.31
C LYS A 115 -13.99 30.40 -6.39
N GLN A 116 -14.50 29.22 -6.74
CA GLN A 116 -15.55 29.08 -7.77
C GLN A 116 -16.97 29.15 -7.22
N TYR A 117 -17.17 28.98 -5.91
CA TYR A 117 -18.49 29.02 -5.26
C TYR A 117 -18.50 29.94 -4.03
N GLY A 118 -17.84 31.10 -4.11
CA GLY A 118 -17.91 32.12 -3.08
C GLY A 118 -19.35 32.64 -2.95
N TYR A 119 -19.99 32.27 -1.83
CA TYR A 119 -21.10 33.01 -1.24
C TYR A 119 -20.61 34.33 -0.64
#